data_AF-A0AAN5CVT4-F1
#
_entry.id   AF-A0AAN5CVT4-F1
#
_cell.length_a   1.000
_cell.length_b   1.000
_cell.length_c   1.000
_cell.angle_alpha   90.00
_cell.angle_beta   90.00
_cell.angle_gamma   90.00
#
_symmetry.space_group_name_H-M   'P 1'
#
loop_
_entity.id
_entity.type
_entity.pdbx_description
1 polymer ?
#
loop_
_entity_poly.entity_id
_entity_poly.type
_entity_poly.pdbx_seq_one_letter_code
_entity_poly.pdbx_strand_id
1 'polypeptide(L)'
;IKCIWGYMGENVRKVELIGDDIDSLCKLLYNIEIEHLHLTFVDLSDEQVTTLLEFVERRKVSHLTLSVSTVTASDPVCVLYDLASRVSALHIHQTQCELDGKSPYLFGLHNANWESIVLEMFSRKLDKLRITNLAFPNYLPAARAEGLTENLPKLERRVWFEAIGCSADLKAPDISQDDYQITIYVARGRRTFSIKH
;
A
#
# COMPACT_ATOMS: atom_id res chain seq x y z
N ILE A 1 14.24 8.84 15.00
CA ILE A 1 13.17 9.61 14.31
C ILE A 1 13.80 10.71 13.45
N LYS A 2 13.67 10.64 12.12
CA LYS A 2 14.07 11.71 11.19
C LYS A 2 12.82 12.33 10.57
N CYS A 3 12.23 13.33 11.24
CA CYS A 3 11.08 14.05 10.68
C CYS A 3 11.55 14.97 9.54
N ILE A 4 11.20 14.64 8.30
CA ILE A 4 11.36 15.56 7.16
C ILE A 4 10.11 16.43 7.09
N TRP A 5 10.21 17.64 7.64
CA TRP A 5 9.13 18.63 7.59
C TRP A 5 9.05 19.26 6.20
N GLY A 6 8.01 18.94 5.44
CA GLY A 6 7.58 19.77 4.32
C GLY A 6 7.05 21.11 4.85
N TYR A 7 7.66 22.21 4.44
CA TYR A 7 7.42 23.55 5.00
C TYR A 7 5.96 24.07 4.90
N MET A 8 5.63 24.96 5.85
CA MET A 8 4.58 26.00 5.87
C MET A 8 3.18 25.67 6.44
N GLY A 9 2.87 26.34 7.56
CA GLY A 9 1.52 26.49 8.13
C GLY A 9 1.25 25.62 9.37
N GLU A 10 0.13 25.88 10.04
CA GLU A 10 -0.38 25.07 11.17
C GLU A 10 -0.83 23.65 10.76
N ASN A 11 -0.80 23.33 9.46
CA ASN A 11 -1.31 22.09 8.87
C ASN A 11 -0.18 21.27 8.21
N VAL A 12 0.21 20.15 8.81
CA VAL A 12 1.29 19.29 8.29
C VAL A 12 0.73 18.24 7.34
N ARG A 13 0.74 18.54 6.04
CA ARG A 13 0.15 17.65 5.02
C ARG A 13 0.83 16.28 4.90
N LYS A 14 2.16 16.22 5.03
CA LYS A 14 2.93 14.97 4.97
C LYS A 14 3.86 14.85 6.16
N VAL A 15 3.79 13.72 6.85
CA VAL A 15 4.71 13.31 7.91
C VAL A 15 5.42 12.03 7.48
N GLU A 16 6.75 12.02 7.46
CA GLU A 16 7.58 10.83 7.15
C GLU A 16 8.44 10.47 8.35
N LEU A 17 8.35 9.21 8.78
CA LEU A 17 8.91 8.73 10.04
C LEU A 17 9.62 7.39 9.83
N ILE A 18 10.78 7.31 10.48
CA ILE A 18 11.69 6.17 10.46
C ILE A 18 12.03 5.85 11.91
N GLY A 19 11.62 4.66 12.36
CA GLY A 19 11.75 4.17 13.73
C GLY A 19 10.52 3.37 14.17
N ASP A 20 10.72 2.48 15.14
CA ASP A 20 9.82 1.34 15.40
C ASP A 20 8.76 1.60 16.50
N ASP A 21 8.86 2.74 17.18
CA ASP A 21 8.03 3.18 18.31
C ASP A 21 6.93 4.15 17.85
N ILE A 22 5.71 3.64 17.66
CA ILE A 22 4.53 4.43 17.29
C ILE A 22 4.01 5.25 18.48
N ASP A 23 4.17 4.81 19.72
CA ASP A 23 3.65 5.50 20.91
C ASP A 23 4.32 6.87 21.12
N SER A 24 5.62 6.97 20.86
CA SER A 24 6.31 8.25 20.86
C SER A 24 5.83 9.17 19.74
N LEU A 25 5.39 8.62 18.60
CA LEU A 25 4.79 9.38 17.49
C LEU A 25 3.39 9.88 17.86
N CYS A 26 2.56 9.05 18.49
CA CYS A 26 1.24 9.40 19.02
C CYS A 26 1.29 10.61 19.96
N LYS A 27 2.36 10.71 20.77
CA LYS A 27 2.62 11.83 21.70
C LYS A 27 3.15 13.07 20.97
N LEU A 28 4.12 12.92 20.07
CA LEU A 28 4.72 14.02 19.32
C LEU A 28 3.70 14.75 18.42
N LEU A 29 2.81 13.98 17.80
CA LEU A 29 1.85 14.46 16.80
C LEU A 29 0.48 14.76 17.41
N TYR A 30 0.40 14.97 18.74
CA TYR A 30 -0.87 14.94 19.45
C TYR A 30 -1.88 16.03 19.03
N ASN A 31 -1.40 17.17 18.54
CA ASN A 31 -2.21 18.31 18.09
C ASN A 31 -2.00 18.64 16.60
N ILE A 32 -1.52 17.70 15.80
CA ILE A 32 -1.23 17.90 14.37
C ILE A 32 -2.26 17.14 13.54
N GLU A 33 -2.95 17.84 12.64
CA GLU A 33 -3.72 17.21 11.57
C GLU A 33 -2.75 16.66 10.50
N ILE A 34 -2.93 15.39 10.14
CA ILE A 34 -2.05 14.67 9.20
C ILE A 34 -2.92 14.07 8.12
N GLU A 35 -2.80 14.63 6.91
CA GLU A 35 -3.48 14.09 5.73
C GLU A 35 -2.74 12.83 5.23
N HIS A 36 -1.42 12.94 5.06
CA HIS A 36 -0.55 11.86 4.57
C HIS A 36 0.46 11.42 5.64
N LEU A 37 0.39 10.16 6.04
CA LEU A 37 1.34 9.53 6.97
C LEU A 37 2.23 8.54 6.22
N HIS A 38 3.55 8.62 6.39
CA HIS A 38 4.51 7.63 5.91
C HIS A 38 5.27 7.05 7.09
N LEU A 39 5.08 5.75 7.33
CA LEU A 39 5.80 4.96 8.35
C LEU A 39 6.71 3.92 7.69
N THR A 40 7.82 3.61 8.36
CA THR A 40 8.76 2.57 7.96
C THR A 40 9.03 1.63 9.14
N PHE A 41 8.77 0.35 8.94
CA PHE A 41 8.97 -0.72 9.92
C PHE A 41 10.01 -1.72 9.41
N VAL A 42 10.89 -2.18 10.29
CA VAL A 42 11.66 -3.40 10.03
C VAL A 42 10.70 -4.58 10.14
N ASP A 43 10.19 -4.81 11.35
CA ASP A 43 9.14 -5.79 11.61
C ASP A 43 7.83 -5.07 11.97
N LEU A 44 6.70 -5.60 11.51
CA LEU A 44 5.35 -5.13 11.83
C LEU A 44 4.57 -6.21 12.58
N SER A 45 4.49 -6.07 13.91
CA SER A 45 3.82 -6.99 14.83
C SER A 45 2.35 -6.63 15.11
N ASP A 46 1.59 -7.53 15.75
CA ASP A 46 0.20 -7.27 16.17
C ASP A 46 0.05 -6.05 17.10
N GLU A 47 1.04 -5.80 17.97
CA GLU A 47 1.08 -4.62 18.85
C GLU A 47 1.20 -3.33 18.03
N GLN A 48 2.17 -3.27 17.12
CA GLN A 48 2.38 -2.12 16.24
C GLN A 48 1.19 -1.90 15.29
N VAL A 49 0.57 -2.98 14.79
CA VAL A 49 -0.67 -2.91 14.01
C VAL A 49 -1.79 -2.28 14.82
N THR A 50 -1.97 -2.69 16.07
CA THR A 50 -3.02 -2.15 16.95
C THR A 50 -2.83 -0.64 17.14
N THR A 51 -1.63 -0.20 17.55
CA THR A 51 -1.33 1.24 17.72
C THR A 51 -1.44 2.01 16.40
N LEU A 52 -1.04 1.42 15.27
CA LEU A 52 -1.19 2.02 13.94
C LEU A 52 -2.66 2.27 13.59
N LEU A 53 -3.52 1.27 13.77
CA LEU A 53 -4.94 1.36 13.44
C LEU A 53 -5.67 2.39 14.32
N GLU A 54 -5.36 2.43 15.62
CA GLU A 54 -5.86 3.45 16.54
C GLU A 54 -5.40 4.86 16.14
N PHE A 55 -4.12 5.03 15.78
CA PHE A 55 -3.59 6.33 15.37
C PHE A 55 -4.23 6.83 14.07
N VAL A 56 -4.30 5.97 13.04
CA VAL A 56 -4.91 6.31 11.73
C VAL A 56 -6.36 6.73 11.89
N GLU A 57 -7.15 5.98 12.67
CA GLU A 57 -8.55 6.29 12.94
C GLU A 57 -8.70 7.61 13.72
N ARG A 58 -8.00 7.74 14.86
CA ARG A 58 -8.08 8.91 15.73
C ARG A 58 -7.64 10.20 15.04
N ARG A 59 -6.66 10.12 14.12
CA ARG A 59 -6.13 11.25 13.36
C ARG A 59 -6.84 11.47 12.03
N LYS A 60 -7.76 10.59 11.64
CA LYS A 60 -8.47 10.63 10.35
C LYS A 60 -7.52 10.69 9.15
N VAL A 61 -6.39 9.98 9.22
CA VAL A 61 -5.40 9.93 8.15
C VAL A 61 -6.07 9.42 6.88
N SER A 62 -6.01 10.19 5.80
CA SER A 62 -6.65 9.84 4.53
C SER A 62 -5.72 9.03 3.63
N HIS A 63 -4.41 9.28 3.68
CA HIS A 63 -3.40 8.57 2.90
C HIS A 63 -2.33 7.98 3.81
N LEU A 64 -2.11 6.67 3.72
CA LEU A 64 -1.04 5.96 4.44
C LEU A 64 -0.02 5.36 3.46
N THR A 65 1.25 5.65 3.67
CA THR A 65 2.37 4.89 3.11
C THR A 65 3.00 4.03 4.20
N LEU A 66 3.06 2.73 3.96
CA LEU A 66 3.61 1.73 4.87
C LEU A 66 4.78 1.04 4.17
N SER A 67 6.01 1.43 4.53
CA SER A 67 7.22 0.70 4.14
C SER A 67 7.51 -0.38 5.18
N VAL A 68 7.67 -1.64 4.77
CA VAL A 68 7.85 -2.77 5.69
C VAL A 68 8.81 -3.80 5.12
N SER A 69 9.67 -4.37 5.98
CA SER A 69 10.57 -5.48 5.63
C SER A 69 9.93 -6.84 5.95
N THR A 70 9.50 -7.04 7.18
CA THR A 70 8.82 -8.26 7.65
C THR A 70 7.47 -7.91 8.25
N VAL A 71 6.44 -8.71 8.00
CA VAL A 71 5.19 -8.66 8.77
C VAL A 71 5.14 -9.91 9.64
N THR A 72 5.07 -9.70 10.96
CA THR A 72 4.99 -10.75 11.98
C THR A 72 3.63 -10.77 12.68
N ALA A 73 2.73 -9.87 12.31
CA ALA A 73 1.31 -9.89 12.66
C ALA A 73 0.66 -11.23 12.32
N SER A 74 -0.24 -11.71 13.18
CA SER A 74 -0.80 -13.07 13.13
C SER A 74 -1.77 -13.30 11.96
N ASP A 75 -2.46 -12.26 11.49
CA ASP A 75 -3.25 -12.29 10.26
C ASP A 75 -2.98 -11.04 9.39
N PRO A 76 -1.95 -11.07 8.51
CA PRO A 76 -1.62 -9.95 7.65
C PRO A 76 -2.72 -9.57 6.65
N VAL A 77 -3.65 -10.48 6.33
CA VAL A 77 -4.78 -10.20 5.43
C VAL A 77 -5.80 -9.33 6.17
N CYS A 78 -6.11 -9.67 7.42
CA CYS A 78 -6.98 -8.85 8.27
C CYS A 78 -6.41 -7.43 8.44
N VAL A 79 -5.09 -7.29 8.66
CA VAL A 79 -4.42 -5.97 8.74
C VAL A 79 -4.67 -5.12 7.48
N LEU A 80 -4.52 -5.71 6.29
CA LEU A 80 -4.74 -5.01 5.02
C LEU A 80 -6.19 -4.53 4.86
N TYR A 81 -7.15 -5.38 5.26
CA TYR A 81 -8.57 -5.07 5.24
C TYR A 81 -8.96 -3.99 6.25
N ASP A 82 -8.37 -4.02 7.45
CA ASP A 82 -8.56 -3.01 8.49
C ASP A 82 -8.00 -1.64 8.06
N LEU A 83 -6.81 -1.60 7.46
CA LEU A 83 -6.24 -0.38 6.90
C LEU A 83 -7.11 0.17 5.76
N ALA A 84 -7.53 -0.69 4.82
CA ALA A 84 -8.40 -0.33 3.70
C ALA A 84 -9.83 0.11 4.11
N SER A 85 -10.23 -0.16 5.36
CA SER A 85 -11.48 0.34 5.94
C SER A 85 -11.36 1.75 6.52
N ARG A 86 -10.13 2.20 6.83
CA ARG A 86 -9.86 3.47 7.54
C ARG A 86 -9.31 4.57 6.63
N VAL A 87 -8.47 4.24 5.65
CA VAL A 87 -7.87 5.21 4.71
C VAL A 87 -8.56 5.20 3.34
N SER A 88 -8.52 6.32 2.60
CA SER A 88 -8.95 6.36 1.19
C SER A 88 -7.80 6.08 0.22
N ALA A 89 -6.55 6.24 0.66
CA ALA A 89 -5.37 5.83 -0.11
C ALA A 89 -4.36 5.05 0.73
N LEU A 90 -3.86 3.95 0.19
CA LEU A 90 -2.85 3.10 0.81
C LEU A 90 -1.71 2.83 -0.17
N HIS A 91 -0.47 3.01 0.29
CA HIS A 91 0.74 2.62 -0.43
C HIS A 91 1.53 1.63 0.42
N ILE A 92 1.58 0.38 -0.03
CA ILE A 92 2.40 -0.68 0.58
C ILE A 92 3.74 -0.70 -0.16
N HIS A 93 4.85 -0.61 0.57
CA HIS A 93 6.19 -0.69 0.04
C HIS A 93 6.97 -1.81 0.75
N GLN A 94 7.06 -2.96 0.10
CA GLN A 94 7.80 -4.12 0.58
C GLN A 94 9.30 -3.89 0.32
N THR A 95 10.07 -3.71 1.38
CA THR A 95 11.53 -3.67 1.31
C THR A 95 12.12 -5.08 1.37
N GLN A 96 13.42 -5.21 1.12
CA GLN A 96 14.12 -6.49 1.15
C GLN A 96 14.25 -7.02 2.59
N CYS A 97 13.87 -8.28 2.81
CA CYS A 97 14.05 -9.04 4.05
C CYS A 97 14.86 -10.34 3.79
N GLU A 98 15.08 -11.16 4.81
CA GLU A 98 15.89 -12.40 4.77
C GLU A 98 15.19 -13.60 4.09
N LEU A 99 14.62 -13.38 2.90
CA LEU A 99 13.97 -14.40 2.08
C LEU A 99 14.63 -14.52 0.70
N ASP A 100 14.43 -15.65 0.01
CA ASP A 100 14.79 -15.75 -1.41
C ASP A 100 13.98 -14.72 -2.21
N GLY A 101 14.68 -13.82 -2.91
CA GLY A 101 14.09 -12.80 -3.78
C GLY A 101 13.25 -13.35 -4.93
N LYS A 102 13.24 -14.67 -5.17
CA LYS A 102 12.31 -15.32 -6.11
C LYS A 102 10.97 -15.73 -5.48
N SER A 103 10.84 -15.66 -4.16
CA SER A 103 9.62 -16.05 -3.45
C SER A 103 8.47 -15.10 -3.85
N PRO A 104 7.26 -15.60 -4.17
CA PRO A 104 6.08 -14.79 -4.40
C PRO A 104 5.54 -14.28 -3.05
N TYR A 105 6.33 -13.41 -2.42
CA TYR A 105 6.15 -12.87 -1.09
C TYR A 105 5.74 -11.40 -1.13
N LEU A 106 4.75 -11.03 -0.33
CA LEU A 106 4.40 -9.63 -0.07
C LEU A 106 3.72 -9.57 1.31
N PHE A 107 4.11 -8.62 2.15
CA PHE A 107 3.39 -8.27 3.38
C PHE A 107 3.14 -9.48 4.31
N GLY A 108 4.15 -10.33 4.53
CA GLY A 108 4.03 -11.55 5.35
C GLY A 108 3.43 -12.76 4.63
N LEU A 109 2.91 -12.61 3.41
CA LEU A 109 2.13 -13.65 2.73
C LEU A 109 2.89 -14.25 1.54
N HIS A 110 2.88 -15.59 1.43
CA HIS A 110 3.40 -16.34 0.29
C HIS A 110 2.27 -16.90 -0.57
N ASN A 111 2.38 -16.82 -1.91
CA ASN A 111 1.42 -17.38 -2.87
C ASN A 111 -0.05 -16.95 -2.65
N ALA A 112 -0.28 -15.83 -1.96
CA ALA A 112 -1.62 -15.37 -1.64
C ALA A 112 -2.40 -14.98 -2.90
N ASN A 113 -3.73 -15.10 -2.83
CA ASN A 113 -4.61 -14.68 -3.90
C ASN A 113 -4.80 -13.15 -3.90
N TRP A 114 -3.75 -12.45 -4.33
CA TRP A 114 -3.69 -10.98 -4.36
C TRP A 114 -4.78 -10.33 -5.21
N GLU A 115 -5.33 -11.03 -6.19
CA GLU A 115 -6.52 -10.59 -6.92
C GLU A 115 -7.72 -10.40 -5.98
N SER A 116 -8.09 -11.45 -5.24
CA SER A 116 -9.22 -11.38 -4.30
C SER A 116 -8.95 -10.44 -3.13
N ILE A 117 -7.72 -10.40 -2.60
CA ILE A 117 -7.34 -9.47 -1.53
C ILE A 117 -7.48 -8.01 -1.99
N VAL A 118 -6.99 -7.66 -3.18
CA VAL A 118 -7.09 -6.29 -3.72
C VAL A 118 -8.55 -5.91 -3.97
N LEU A 119 -9.37 -6.81 -4.51
CA LEU A 119 -10.81 -6.55 -4.73
C LEU A 119 -11.57 -6.32 -3.40
N GLU A 120 -11.21 -7.05 -2.34
CA GLU A 120 -11.77 -6.92 -0.98
C GLU A 120 -11.18 -5.74 -0.17
N MET A 121 -10.00 -5.24 -0.55
CA MET A 121 -9.48 -3.95 -0.06
C MET A 121 -10.19 -2.78 -0.72
N PHE A 122 -10.53 -2.91 -2.00
CA PHE A 122 -11.62 -2.14 -2.59
C PHE A 122 -12.99 -2.68 -2.07
N SER A 123 -14.11 -2.14 -2.53
CA SER A 123 -15.45 -2.20 -1.87
C SER A 123 -15.52 -1.55 -0.47
N ARG A 124 -14.46 -1.66 0.36
CA ARG A 124 -14.24 -0.90 1.61
C ARG A 124 -13.99 0.58 1.33
N LYS A 125 -13.43 1.34 2.28
CA LYS A 125 -13.22 2.79 2.14
C LYS A 125 -12.13 3.19 1.13
N LEU A 126 -11.26 2.25 0.76
CA LEU A 126 -10.10 2.52 -0.10
C LEU A 126 -10.51 2.92 -1.53
N ASP A 127 -10.02 4.05 -2.03
CA ASP A 127 -10.16 4.49 -3.43
C ASP A 127 -8.86 4.27 -4.23
N LYS A 128 -7.71 4.32 -3.56
CA LYS A 128 -6.38 4.26 -4.19
C LYS A 128 -5.49 3.23 -3.51
N LEU A 129 -4.96 2.28 -4.27
CA LEU A 129 -3.97 1.30 -3.77
C LEU A 129 -2.71 1.31 -4.63
N ARG A 130 -1.56 1.56 -4.00
CA ARG A 130 -0.24 1.35 -4.58
C ARG A 130 0.47 0.19 -3.88
N ILE A 131 1.08 -0.70 -4.64
CA ILE A 131 1.97 -1.74 -4.14
C ILE A 131 3.33 -1.60 -4.84
N THR A 132 4.39 -1.41 -4.06
CA THR A 132 5.77 -1.46 -4.56
C THR A 132 6.49 -2.63 -3.91
N ASN A 133 6.87 -3.64 -4.70
CA ASN A 133 7.58 -4.82 -4.23
C ASN A 133 8.66 -5.23 -5.24
N LEU A 134 9.75 -4.48 -5.27
CA LEU A 134 10.87 -4.74 -6.18
C LEU A 134 11.79 -5.87 -5.69
N ALA A 135 11.75 -6.19 -4.39
CA ALA A 135 12.58 -7.23 -3.78
C ALA A 135 12.07 -8.65 -4.07
N PHE A 136 10.74 -8.82 -4.17
CA PHE A 136 10.08 -10.11 -4.35
C PHE A 136 9.16 -10.11 -5.59
N PRO A 137 9.75 -10.07 -6.81
CA PRO A 137 8.98 -10.23 -8.03
C PRO A 137 8.14 -11.51 -8.03
N ASN A 138 7.00 -11.44 -8.72
CA ASN A 138 5.99 -12.51 -8.87
C ASN A 138 4.95 -12.66 -7.74
N TYR A 139 4.87 -11.76 -6.75
CA TYR A 139 3.74 -11.76 -5.79
C TYR A 139 2.37 -11.70 -6.49
N LEU A 140 2.29 -11.01 -7.63
CA LEU A 140 1.12 -10.97 -8.52
C LEU A 140 1.50 -11.59 -9.89
N PRO A 141 1.11 -12.86 -10.15
CA PRO A 141 1.28 -13.53 -11.45
C PRO A 141 0.36 -12.94 -12.53
N ALA A 142 0.71 -13.16 -13.80
CA ALA A 142 0.00 -12.55 -14.94
C ALA A 142 -1.52 -12.79 -14.94
N ALA A 143 -1.98 -14.04 -14.82
CA ALA A 143 -3.40 -14.38 -14.80
C ALA A 143 -4.19 -13.71 -13.65
N ARG A 144 -3.54 -13.41 -12.51
CA ARG A 144 -4.17 -12.68 -11.40
C ARG A 144 -4.28 -11.18 -11.66
N ALA A 145 -3.33 -10.62 -12.39
CA ALA A 145 -3.38 -9.23 -12.84
C ALA A 145 -4.41 -9.02 -13.97
N GLU A 146 -4.58 -10.02 -14.85
CA GLU A 146 -5.67 -10.07 -15.84
C GLU A 146 -7.03 -10.08 -15.13
N GLY A 147 -7.23 -10.95 -14.14
CA GLY A 147 -8.45 -10.98 -13.32
C GLY A 147 -8.75 -9.65 -12.59
N LEU A 148 -7.73 -8.96 -12.08
CA LEU A 148 -7.90 -7.60 -11.54
C LEU A 148 -8.33 -6.60 -12.62
N THR A 149 -7.74 -6.68 -13.81
CA THR A 149 -8.06 -5.81 -14.96
C THR A 149 -9.51 -6.01 -15.41
N GLU A 150 -10.03 -7.23 -15.38
CA GLU A 150 -11.43 -7.54 -15.69
C GLU A 150 -12.41 -7.16 -14.58
N ASN A 151 -12.01 -7.20 -13.30
CA ASN A 151 -12.93 -7.07 -12.17
C ASN A 151 -12.95 -5.69 -11.51
N LEU A 152 -11.86 -4.94 -11.51
CA LEU A 152 -11.82 -3.58 -10.93
C LEU A 152 -12.82 -2.60 -11.59
N PRO A 153 -13.03 -2.59 -12.92
CA PRO A 153 -14.03 -1.72 -13.56
C PRO A 153 -15.49 -2.04 -13.18
N LYS A 154 -15.76 -3.21 -12.59
CA LYS A 154 -17.10 -3.66 -12.18
C LYS A 154 -17.54 -3.12 -10.81
N LEU A 155 -16.68 -2.40 -10.09
CA LEU A 155 -16.92 -1.98 -8.70
C LEU A 155 -17.90 -0.80 -8.52
N GLU A 156 -18.57 -0.35 -9.59
CA GLU A 156 -19.53 0.77 -9.63
C GLU A 156 -19.03 2.11 -9.02
N ARG A 157 -17.72 2.25 -8.82
CA ARG A 157 -17.07 3.38 -8.16
C ARG A 157 -15.64 3.54 -8.66
N ARG A 158 -15.17 4.79 -8.75
CA ARG A 158 -13.84 5.12 -9.27
C ARG A 158 -12.75 4.55 -8.35
N VAL A 159 -11.84 3.76 -8.90
CA VAL A 159 -10.68 3.22 -8.18
C VAL A 159 -9.38 3.43 -8.97
N TRP A 160 -8.29 3.59 -8.23
CA TRP A 160 -6.93 3.73 -8.74
C TRP A 160 -6.06 2.60 -8.19
N PHE A 161 -5.43 1.81 -9.06
CA PHE A 161 -4.58 0.69 -8.66
C PHE A 161 -3.24 0.72 -9.39
N GLU A 162 -2.14 0.73 -8.62
CA GLU A 162 -0.79 0.68 -9.14
C GLU A 162 0.01 -0.47 -8.51
N ALA A 163 0.54 -1.38 -9.34
CA ALA A 163 1.33 -2.52 -8.91
C ALA A 163 2.73 -2.46 -9.52
N ILE A 164 3.78 -2.42 -8.71
CA ILE A 164 5.18 -2.31 -9.13
C ILE A 164 5.97 -3.52 -8.62
N GLY A 165 6.71 -4.17 -9.52
CA GLY A 165 7.47 -5.39 -9.22
C GLY A 165 6.64 -6.66 -9.30
N CYS A 166 5.55 -6.66 -10.09
CA CYS A 166 4.84 -7.90 -10.41
C CYS A 166 5.61 -8.75 -11.45
N SER A 167 5.05 -9.90 -11.82
CA SER A 167 5.73 -10.93 -12.64
C SER A 167 6.33 -10.42 -13.96
N ALA A 168 7.46 -11.02 -14.35
CA ALA A 168 8.23 -10.69 -15.55
C ALA A 168 7.47 -10.87 -16.88
N ASP A 169 6.48 -11.76 -16.90
CA ASP A 169 5.81 -12.21 -18.13
C ASP A 169 4.58 -11.38 -18.51
N LEU A 170 4.23 -10.39 -17.68
CA LEU A 170 3.13 -9.47 -17.95
C LEU A 170 3.46 -8.55 -19.15
N LYS A 171 2.76 -8.75 -20.26
CA LYS A 171 2.58 -7.70 -21.26
C LYS A 171 1.71 -6.63 -20.62
N ALA A 172 2.34 -5.60 -20.03
CA ALA A 172 1.66 -4.52 -19.31
C ALA A 172 0.39 -4.06 -20.05
N PRO A 173 -0.82 -4.35 -19.52
CA PRO A 173 -2.06 -3.82 -20.04
C PRO A 173 -2.09 -2.35 -19.63
N ASP A 174 -1.91 -1.46 -20.60
CA ASP A 174 -2.14 -0.04 -20.38
C ASP A 174 -3.63 0.25 -20.58
N ILE A 175 -4.39 0.20 -19.49
CA ILE A 175 -5.83 0.48 -19.49
C ILE A 175 -6.08 1.67 -18.57
N SER A 176 -6.09 2.85 -19.20
CA SER A 176 -6.84 4.00 -18.69
C SER A 176 -8.15 4.05 -19.45
N GLN A 177 -9.26 3.91 -18.73
CA GLN A 177 -10.61 3.95 -19.29
C GLN A 177 -11.54 4.62 -18.27
N ASP A 178 -12.18 5.71 -18.68
CA ASP A 178 -13.28 6.41 -18.00
C ASP A 178 -13.15 6.53 -16.47
N ASP A 179 -12.29 7.45 -16.00
CA ASP A 179 -12.04 7.74 -14.57
C ASP A 179 -11.40 6.60 -13.73
N TYR A 180 -11.16 5.41 -14.30
CA TYR A 180 -10.35 4.35 -13.70
C TYR A 180 -8.90 4.42 -14.21
N GLN A 181 -7.95 4.18 -13.31
CA GLN A 181 -6.54 4.03 -13.67
C GLN A 181 -5.98 2.76 -13.03
N ILE A 182 -5.66 1.79 -13.88
CA ILE A 182 -4.94 0.57 -13.51
C ILE A 182 -3.56 0.66 -14.15
N THR A 183 -2.49 0.53 -13.38
CA THR A 183 -1.11 0.61 -13.93
C THR A 183 -0.22 -0.48 -13.31
N ILE A 184 0.25 -1.39 -14.15
CA ILE A 184 0.94 -2.61 -13.73
C ILE A 184 2.36 -2.62 -14.33
N TYR A 185 3.38 -2.59 -13.47
CA TYR A 185 4.78 -2.44 -13.85
C TYR A 185 5.62 -3.68 -13.59
N VAL A 186 6.28 -4.10 -14.66
CA VAL A 186 7.17 -5.26 -14.69
C VAL A 186 8.62 -4.84 -14.48
N ALA A 187 9.36 -5.64 -13.71
CA ALA A 187 10.73 -5.37 -13.25
C ALA A 187 11.82 -5.18 -14.35
N ARG A 188 11.47 -5.25 -15.65
CA ARG A 188 12.41 -5.14 -16.78
C ARG A 188 12.11 -4.02 -17.79
N GLY A 189 11.18 -3.11 -17.51
CA GLY A 189 11.01 -1.94 -18.38
C GLY A 189 9.97 -0.94 -17.90
N ARG A 190 10.33 0.34 -17.91
CA ARG A 190 9.40 1.44 -17.58
C ARG A 190 8.43 1.65 -18.74
N ARG A 191 7.16 1.29 -18.55
CA ARG A 191 6.04 1.77 -19.35
C ARG A 191 5.05 2.44 -18.39
N THR A 192 5.20 3.76 -18.26
CA THR A 192 4.17 4.61 -17.64
C THR A 192 3.48 5.32 -18.80
N PHE A 193 2.18 5.12 -18.93
CA PHE A 193 1.34 6.03 -19.70
C PHE A 193 0.39 6.73 -18.73
N SER A 194 0.02 7.95 -19.08
CA SER A 194 -0.89 8.76 -18.28
C SER A 194 -1.63 9.66 -19.26
N ILE A 195 -2.84 9.25 -19.61
CA ILE A 195 -3.77 10.12 -20.33
C ILE A 195 -4.45 10.98 -19.28
N LYS A 196 -4.24 12.29 -19.36
CA LYS A 196 -5.07 13.28 -18.67
C LYS A 196 -6.25 13.61 -19.56
N HIS A 197 -7.42 13.70 -18.96
CA HIS A 197 -8.48 14.61 -19.40
C HIS A 197 -8.50 15.80 -18.44
#